data_AF-A0A0P6HRK7-F1
#
_entry.id   AF-A0A0P6HRK7-F1
#
_cell.length_a   1.000
_cell.length_b   1.000
_cell.length_c   1.000
_cell.angle_alpha   90.00
_cell.angle_beta   90.00
_cell.angle_gamma   90.00
#
_symmetry.space_group_name_H-M   'P 1'
#
loop_
_entity.id
_entity.type
_entity.pdbx_description
1 polymer ?
#
loop_
_entity_poly.entity_id
_entity_poly.type
_entity_poly.pdbx_seq_one_letter_code
_entity_poly.pdbx_strand_id
1 'polypeptide(L)'
;MTTELTLKLGDINVNVLAKMVYEENRLQTFLKHGQWPFLKDCNCTPEKMATAGFFWCGSDDQPDLVRCFVCLKDFEGWEPDDIPKDEHKRLCPQCPYVKLGKVQDNCTVREVMELCQKSLTNFIEKVSNHQVEQYKAQAKETCKKLGELLGEHINLDISD
;
A
#
# COMPACT_ATOMS: atom_id res chain seq x y z
N MET A 1 -3.94 -30.63 -5.10
CA MET A 1 -3.79 -29.22 -5.48
C MET A 1 -3.66 -28.41 -4.21
N THR A 2 -2.43 -28.12 -3.79
CA THR A 2 -2.19 -27.08 -2.79
C THR A 2 -2.39 -25.75 -3.49
N THR A 3 -3.57 -25.15 -3.36
CA THR A 3 -3.72 -23.73 -3.61
C THR A 3 -2.88 -23.04 -2.55
N GLU A 4 -1.63 -22.67 -2.88
CA GLU A 4 -0.89 -21.74 -2.04
C GLU A 4 -1.78 -20.51 -1.84
N LEU A 5 -2.07 -20.21 -0.58
CA LEU A 5 -2.79 -19.01 -0.21
C LEU A 5 -1.86 -17.83 -0.51
N THR A 6 -1.84 -17.37 -1.77
CA THR A 6 -1.04 -16.21 -2.14
C THR A 6 -1.70 -14.97 -1.55
N LEU A 7 -1.29 -14.57 -0.35
CA LEU A 7 -1.72 -13.31 0.26
C LEU A 7 -1.30 -12.17 -0.68
N LYS A 8 -2.29 -11.56 -1.32
CA LYS A 8 -2.11 -10.46 -2.27
C LYS A 8 -3.13 -9.37 -2.02
N LEU A 9 -2.70 -8.13 -2.25
CA LEU A 9 -3.55 -6.95 -2.28
C LEU A 9 -3.31 -6.24 -3.61
N GLY A 10 -4.20 -6.46 -4.57
CA GLY A 10 -3.95 -6.13 -5.98
C GLY A 10 -2.69 -6.84 -6.47
N ASP A 11 -1.74 -6.08 -7.00
CA ASP A 11 -0.47 -6.58 -7.52
C ASP A 11 0.62 -6.78 -6.46
N ILE A 12 0.35 -6.42 -5.20
CA ILE A 12 1.33 -6.53 -4.11
C ILE A 12 1.18 -7.85 -3.37
N ASN A 13 2.31 -8.52 -3.18
CA ASN A 13 2.47 -9.65 -2.29
C ASN A 13 3.67 -9.45 -1.35
N VAL A 14 3.84 -10.38 -0.41
CA VAL A 14 4.92 -10.34 0.59
C VAL A 14 6.33 -10.22 -0.02
N ASN A 15 6.58 -10.84 -1.17
CA ASN A 15 7.89 -10.81 -1.82
C ASN A 15 8.20 -9.43 -2.41
N VAL A 16 7.19 -8.72 -2.91
CA VAL A 16 7.33 -7.35 -3.38
C VAL A 16 7.63 -6.44 -2.19
N LEU A 17 6.86 -6.54 -1.10
CA LEU A 17 7.05 -5.72 0.09
C LEU A 17 8.42 -5.92 0.73
N ALA A 18 8.90 -7.16 0.82
CA ALA A 18 10.22 -7.46 1.37
C ALA A 18 11.35 -6.75 0.60
N LYS A 19 11.19 -6.54 -0.71
CA LYS A 19 12.17 -5.78 -1.51
C LYS A 19 12.11 -4.29 -1.23
N MET A 20 10.91 -3.74 -0.98
CA MET A 20 10.71 -2.29 -0.77
C MET A 20 11.26 -1.78 0.58
N VAL A 21 11.70 -2.69 1.45
CA VAL A 21 12.48 -2.36 2.65
C VAL A 21 13.74 -1.58 2.27
N TYR A 22 14.37 -1.87 1.13
CA TYR A 22 15.59 -1.19 0.69
C TYR A 22 15.27 0.06 -0.11
N GLU A 23 15.82 1.20 0.29
CA GLU A 23 15.63 2.49 -0.39
C GLU A 23 16.00 2.45 -1.86
N GLU A 24 17.12 1.81 -2.20
CA GLU A 24 17.54 1.61 -3.58
C GLU A 24 16.45 0.91 -4.42
N ASN A 25 15.83 -0.15 -3.89
CA ASN A 25 14.76 -0.83 -4.61
C ASN A 25 13.54 0.07 -4.80
N ARG A 26 13.23 0.95 -3.83
CA ARG A 26 12.16 1.94 -3.98
C ARG A 26 12.52 2.95 -5.07
N LEU A 27 13.73 3.49 -5.08
CA LEU A 27 14.21 4.41 -6.12
C LEU A 27 14.09 3.78 -7.52
N GLN A 28 14.51 2.52 -7.66
CA GLN A 28 14.44 1.81 -8.94
C GLN A 28 13.01 1.69 -9.49
N THR A 29 11.96 1.72 -8.66
CA THR A 29 10.57 1.70 -9.16
C THR A 29 10.22 2.94 -9.98
N PHE A 30 10.79 4.11 -9.64
CA PHE A 30 10.59 5.35 -10.40
C PHE A 30 11.42 5.36 -11.70
N LEU A 31 12.62 4.77 -11.67
CA LEU A 31 13.56 4.82 -12.79
C LEU A 31 13.26 3.79 -13.89
N LYS A 32 12.86 2.57 -13.51
CA LYS A 32 12.71 1.46 -14.45
C LYS A 32 11.63 1.71 -15.50
N HIS A 33 10.58 2.43 -15.13
CA HIS A 33 9.45 2.71 -16.00
C HIS A 33 9.63 4.04 -16.75
N GLY A 34 10.43 4.97 -16.22
CA GLY A 34 10.64 6.30 -16.82
C GLY A 34 9.36 7.16 -16.87
N GLN A 35 8.33 6.78 -16.11
CA GLN A 35 6.99 7.38 -16.15
C GLN A 35 6.74 8.37 -15.01
N TRP A 36 7.64 8.47 -14.03
CA TRP A 36 7.48 9.46 -12.97
C TRP A 36 7.58 10.89 -13.54
N PRO A 37 6.54 11.74 -13.39
CA PRO A 37 6.49 13.03 -14.07
C PRO A 37 7.45 14.08 -13.50
N PHE A 38 7.93 13.92 -12.27
CA PHE A 38 8.70 14.94 -11.54
C PHE A 38 10.17 14.53 -11.39
N LEU A 39 11.00 14.83 -12.39
CA LEU A 39 12.39 14.35 -12.45
C LEU A 39 13.45 15.35 -11.96
N LYS A 40 13.25 16.64 -12.22
CA LYS A 40 14.22 17.72 -11.90
C LYS A 40 13.46 18.97 -11.46
N ASP A 41 14.16 19.86 -10.74
CA ASP A 41 13.65 21.18 -10.32
C ASP A 41 12.32 21.14 -9.54
N CYS A 42 12.11 20.09 -8.75
CA CYS A 42 10.92 19.86 -7.92
C CYS A 42 11.26 19.23 -6.55
N ASN A 43 10.28 19.17 -5.67
CA ASN A 43 10.37 18.60 -4.32
C ASN A 43 9.97 17.12 -4.23
N CYS A 44 9.35 16.59 -5.27
CA CYS A 44 8.92 15.20 -5.37
C CYS A 44 9.79 14.40 -6.36
N THR A 45 11.11 14.63 -6.39
CA THR A 45 12.03 13.82 -7.22
C THR A 45 12.05 12.35 -6.77
N PRO A 46 12.40 11.40 -7.65
CA PRO A 46 12.48 9.97 -7.30
C PRO A 46 13.25 9.67 -6.01
N GLU A 47 14.36 10.37 -5.78
CA GLU A 47 15.18 10.22 -4.58
C GLU A 47 14.43 10.68 -3.34
N LYS A 48 13.82 11.87 -3.38
CA LYS A 48 13.05 12.42 -2.26
C LYS A 48 11.82 11.55 -1.94
N MET A 49 11.19 10.97 -2.97
CA MET A 49 10.09 10.00 -2.82
C MET A 49 10.57 8.71 -2.14
N ALA A 50 11.67 8.12 -2.63
CA ALA A 50 12.25 6.90 -2.07
C ALA A 50 12.69 7.10 -0.61
N THR A 51 13.36 8.21 -0.30
CA THR A 51 13.77 8.59 1.06
C THR A 51 12.57 8.82 1.98
N ALA A 52 11.43 9.32 1.47
CA ALA A 52 10.20 9.47 2.27
C ALA A 52 9.44 8.15 2.51
N GLY A 53 9.98 7.02 2.01
CA GLY A 53 9.44 5.68 2.17
C GLY A 53 8.44 5.29 1.08
N PHE A 54 8.38 6.02 -0.04
CA PHE A 54 7.50 5.71 -1.15
C PHE A 54 8.20 4.88 -2.22
N PHE A 55 7.44 3.99 -2.85
CA PHE A 55 7.79 3.39 -4.12
C PHE A 55 6.67 3.65 -5.12
N TRP A 56 7.02 3.79 -6.39
CA TRP A 56 6.07 3.97 -7.47
C TRP A 56 5.32 2.67 -7.74
N CYS A 57 3.99 2.77 -7.83
CA CYS A 57 3.10 1.67 -8.18
C CYS A 57 1.98 2.14 -9.12
N GLY A 58 2.28 3.17 -9.92
CA GLY A 58 1.35 3.74 -10.87
C GLY A 58 1.19 2.94 -12.15
N SER A 59 0.33 3.48 -13.00
CA SER A 59 0.00 2.99 -14.33
C SER A 59 -0.19 4.19 -15.26
N ASP A 60 -0.53 3.95 -16.53
CA ASP A 60 -0.82 5.05 -17.46
C ASP A 60 -2.04 5.89 -17.00
N ASP A 61 -3.00 5.28 -16.31
CA ASP A 61 -4.19 5.96 -15.76
C ASP A 61 -3.90 6.71 -14.45
N GLN A 62 -2.90 6.25 -13.69
CA GLN A 62 -2.49 6.84 -12.41
C GLN A 62 -0.96 7.00 -12.38
N PRO A 63 -0.40 7.92 -13.19
CA PRO A 63 1.03 7.98 -13.48
C PRO A 63 1.87 8.42 -12.27
N ASP A 64 1.25 9.08 -11.29
CA ASP A 64 1.89 9.61 -10.09
C ASP A 64 1.50 8.84 -8.81
N LEU A 65 0.87 7.67 -8.94
CA LEU A 65 0.50 6.84 -7.81
C LEU A 65 1.75 6.21 -7.15
N VAL A 66 1.87 6.44 -5.84
CA VAL A 66 2.91 5.86 -5.00
C VAL A 66 2.33 5.23 -3.76
N ARG A 67 3.07 4.28 -3.18
CA ARG A 67 2.69 3.59 -1.95
C ARG A 67 3.82 3.62 -0.94
N CYS A 68 3.48 3.83 0.33
CA CYS A 68 4.47 3.70 1.41
C CYS A 68 4.79 2.22 1.69
N PHE A 69 6.06 1.86 1.82
CA PHE A 69 6.47 0.48 2.13
C PHE A 69 6.06 -0.04 3.52
N VAL A 70 5.67 0.85 4.45
CA VAL A 70 5.31 0.48 5.83
C VAL A 70 3.81 0.56 6.09
N CYS A 71 3.18 1.72 5.89
CA CYS A 71 1.74 1.87 6.14
C CYS A 71 0.87 1.42 4.96
N LEU A 72 1.49 1.17 3.80
CA LEU A 72 0.83 0.72 2.58
C LEU A 72 -0.28 1.64 2.08
N LYS A 73 -0.28 2.91 2.52
CA LYS A 73 -1.24 3.92 2.04
C LYS A 73 -0.76 4.42 0.67
N ASP A 74 -1.73 4.59 -0.21
CA ASP A 74 -1.57 5.15 -1.55
C ASP A 74 -1.73 6.67 -1.53
N PHE A 75 -0.90 7.32 -2.35
CA PHE A 75 -0.83 8.76 -2.55
C PHE A 75 -0.78 9.02 -4.06
N GLU A 76 -1.60 9.95 -4.54
CA GLU A 76 -1.71 10.40 -5.93
C GLU A 76 -2.01 11.91 -5.92
N GLY A 77 -1.92 12.57 -7.07
CA GLY A 77 -2.15 14.01 -7.20
C GLY A 77 -0.98 14.86 -6.72
N TRP A 78 0.25 14.43 -7.01
CA TRP A 78 1.47 15.11 -6.60
C TRP A 78 1.70 16.40 -7.40
N GLU A 79 2.13 17.45 -6.71
CA GLU A 79 2.53 18.73 -7.30
C GLU A 79 4.06 18.93 -7.19
N PRO A 80 4.69 19.71 -8.09
CA PRO A 80 6.14 19.91 -8.09
C PRO A 80 6.72 20.47 -6.78
N ASP A 81 5.96 21.21 -5.99
CA ASP A 81 6.38 21.82 -4.74
C ASP A 81 6.10 20.94 -3.50
N ASP A 82 5.33 19.86 -3.66
CA ASP A 82 5.04 18.91 -2.59
C ASP A 82 6.30 18.30 -2.00
N ILE A 83 6.37 18.30 -0.67
CA ILE A 83 7.47 17.70 0.08
C ILE A 83 7.02 16.31 0.55
N PRO A 84 7.55 15.20 0.00
CA PRO A 84 7.00 13.86 0.24
C PRO A 84 6.95 13.43 1.69
N LYS A 85 7.99 13.77 2.47
CA LYS A 85 8.03 13.50 3.91
C LYS A 85 6.93 14.24 4.69
N ASP A 86 6.58 15.45 4.26
CA ASP A 86 5.62 16.30 4.96
C ASP A 86 4.20 15.86 4.61
N GLU A 87 3.95 15.52 3.33
CA GLU A 87 2.71 14.89 2.89
C GLU A 87 2.46 13.54 3.57
N HIS A 88 3.49 12.70 3.68
CA HIS A 88 3.42 11.44 4.40
C HIS A 88 3.06 11.66 5.87
N LYS A 89 3.66 12.65 6.52
CA LYS A 89 3.37 13.00 7.92
C LYS A 89 1.97 13.58 8.10
N ARG A 90 1.51 14.42 7.17
CA ARG A 90 0.20 15.06 7.18
C ARG A 90 -0.93 14.03 7.07
N LEU A 91 -0.82 13.11 6.11
CA LEU A 91 -1.85 12.13 5.80
C LEU A 91 -1.75 10.86 6.66
N CYS A 92 -0.56 10.50 7.13
CA CYS A 92 -0.33 9.28 7.91
C CYS A 92 0.60 9.55 9.11
N PRO A 93 0.22 10.43 10.07
CA PRO A 93 1.07 10.77 11.22
C PRO A 93 1.35 9.56 12.13
N GLN A 94 0.55 8.50 12.03
CA GLN A 94 0.72 7.27 12.80
C GLN A 94 1.57 6.20 12.09
N CYS A 95 2.05 6.46 10.87
CA CYS A 95 2.94 5.54 10.16
C CYS A 95 4.21 5.30 10.98
N PRO A 96 4.61 4.03 11.22
CA PRO A 96 5.83 3.72 11.97
C PRO A 96 7.09 4.35 11.37
N TYR A 97 7.17 4.46 10.04
CA TYR A 97 8.30 5.12 9.37
C TYR A 97 8.33 6.63 9.64
N VAL A 98 7.17 7.29 9.55
CA VAL A 98 7.04 8.73 9.88
C VAL A 98 7.42 8.99 11.34
N LYS A 99 6.96 8.13 12.26
CA LYS A 99 7.28 8.24 13.69
C LYS A 99 8.76 8.03 13.99
N LEU A 100 9.42 7.13 13.26
CA LEU A 100 10.86 6.91 13.39
C LEU A 100 11.65 8.18 13.05
N GLY A 101 11.21 8.90 12.01
CA GLY A 101 11.76 10.21 11.65
C GLY A 101 13.23 10.19 11.21
N LYS A 102 13.74 9.01 10.82
CA LYS A 102 15.11 8.79 10.33
C LYS A 102 15.09 8.34 8.88
N VAL A 103 16.06 8.82 8.11
CA VAL A 103 16.41 8.22 6.82
C VAL A 103 17.05 6.85 7.04
N GLN A 104 16.93 5.96 6.06
CA GLN A 104 17.25 4.55 6.25
C GLN A 104 18.72 4.29 6.59
N ASP A 105 19.65 5.07 6.03
CA ASP A 105 21.09 4.96 6.30
C ASP A 105 21.47 5.26 7.76
N ASN A 106 20.60 5.97 8.50
CA ASN A 106 20.80 6.30 9.90
C ASN A 106 20.03 5.38 10.86
N CYS A 107 19.39 4.32 10.34
CA CYS A 107 18.66 3.34 11.14
C CYS A 107 19.58 2.21 11.62
N THR A 108 19.36 1.76 12.84
CA THR A 108 19.91 0.49 13.34
C THR A 108 19.20 -0.69 12.68
N VAL A 109 19.85 -1.86 12.68
CA VAL A 109 19.24 -3.12 12.22
C VAL A 109 17.93 -3.40 12.95
N ARG A 110 17.87 -3.14 14.27
CA ARG A 110 16.66 -3.30 15.07
C ARG A 110 15.51 -2.45 14.54
N GLU A 111 15.74 -1.16 14.29
CA GLU A 111 14.71 -0.25 13.78
C GLU A 111 14.21 -0.69 12.41
N VAL A 112 15.11 -1.13 11.52
CA VAL A 112 14.71 -1.68 10.21
C VAL A 112 13.87 -2.94 10.38
N MET A 113 14.25 -3.87 11.27
CA MET A 113 13.48 -5.08 11.54
C MET A 113 12.08 -4.78 12.11
N GLU A 114 11.97 -3.78 12.99
CA GLU A 114 10.68 -3.33 13.52
C GLU A 114 9.79 -2.73 12.43
N LEU A 115 10.35 -1.95 11.50
CA LEU A 115 9.63 -1.45 10.33
C LEU A 115 9.15 -2.59 9.42
N CYS A 116 10.00 -3.60 9.17
CA CYS A 116 9.62 -4.79 8.41
C CYS A 116 8.46 -5.53 9.07
N GLN A 117 8.53 -5.74 10.39
CA GLN A 117 7.45 -6.38 11.13
C GLN A 117 6.14 -5.59 11.00
N LYS A 118 6.20 -4.26 11.17
CA LYS A 118 5.01 -3.40 11.03
C LYS A 118 4.46 -3.39 9.60
N SER A 119 5.31 -3.37 8.59
CA SER A 119 4.91 -3.48 7.19
C SER A 119 4.15 -4.79 6.92
N LEU A 120 4.68 -5.92 7.41
CA LEU A 120 4.04 -7.23 7.28
C LEU A 120 2.71 -7.32 8.02
N THR A 121 2.64 -6.81 9.27
CA THR A 121 1.39 -6.76 10.03
C THR A 121 0.33 -5.94 9.29
N ASN A 122 0.70 -4.72 8.84
CA ASN A 122 -0.22 -3.87 8.08
C ASN A 122 -0.67 -4.53 6.76
N PHE A 123 0.21 -5.28 6.10
CA PHE A 123 -0.14 -6.02 4.90
C PHE A 123 -1.17 -7.11 5.17
N ILE A 124 -0.91 -7.95 6.19
CA ILE A 124 -1.81 -9.03 6.58
C ILE A 124 -3.17 -8.45 6.98
N GLU A 125 -3.20 -7.42 7.82
CA GLU A 125 -4.43 -6.74 8.21
C GLU A 125 -5.21 -6.22 7.01
N LYS A 126 -4.56 -5.55 6.05
CA LYS A 126 -5.23 -5.05 4.84
C LYS A 126 -5.76 -6.18 3.96
N VAL A 127 -4.98 -7.23 3.75
CA VAL A 127 -5.41 -8.40 2.94
C VAL A 127 -6.59 -9.09 3.61
N SER A 128 -6.51 -9.34 4.92
CA SER A 128 -7.59 -9.95 5.69
C SER A 128 -8.86 -9.11 5.63
N ASN A 129 -8.78 -7.80 5.87
CA ASN A 129 -9.94 -6.92 5.79
C ASN A 129 -10.54 -6.88 4.37
N HIS A 130 -9.70 -6.84 3.34
CA HIS A 130 -10.18 -6.90 1.95
C HIS A 130 -10.92 -8.21 1.66
N GLN A 131 -10.40 -9.36 2.12
CA GLN A 131 -11.06 -10.66 1.96
C GLN A 131 -12.38 -10.71 2.73
N VAL A 132 -12.43 -10.19 3.95
CA VAL A 132 -13.66 -10.09 4.73
C VAL A 132 -14.72 -9.30 3.95
N GLU A 133 -14.37 -8.13 3.41
CA GLU A 133 -15.31 -7.33 2.62
C GLU A 133 -15.77 -8.05 1.34
N GLN A 134 -14.87 -8.79 0.67
CA GLN A 134 -15.24 -9.63 -0.48
C GLN A 134 -16.23 -10.72 -0.09
N TYR A 135 -16.01 -11.42 1.02
CA TYR A 135 -16.92 -12.45 1.50
C TYR A 135 -18.26 -11.87 1.95
N LYS A 136 -18.27 -10.72 2.63
CA LYS A 136 -19.50 -9.98 2.99
C LYS A 136 -20.30 -9.62 1.74
N ALA A 137 -19.64 -9.13 0.68
CA ALA A 137 -20.29 -8.80 -0.60
C ALA A 137 -20.85 -10.06 -1.30
N GLN A 138 -20.08 -11.15 -1.35
CA GLN A 138 -20.51 -12.41 -1.94
C GLN A 138 -21.70 -13.03 -1.20
N ALA A 139 -21.70 -12.96 0.13
CA ALA A 139 -22.81 -13.42 0.96
C ALA A 139 -24.09 -12.63 0.64
N LYS A 140 -24.02 -11.28 0.60
CA LYS A 140 -25.15 -10.42 0.23
C LYS A 140 -25.72 -10.76 -1.15
N GLU A 141 -24.85 -10.92 -2.14
CA GLU A 141 -25.27 -11.27 -3.51
C GLU A 141 -25.90 -12.66 -3.57
N THR A 142 -25.35 -13.64 -2.84
CA THR A 142 -25.93 -14.99 -2.75
C THR A 142 -27.31 -14.96 -2.10
N CYS A 143 -27.50 -14.18 -1.03
CA CYS A 143 -28.80 -14.04 -0.35
C CYS A 143 -29.84 -13.44 -1.26
N LYS A 144 -29.47 -12.40 -2.02
CA LYS A 144 -30.34 -11.77 -3.01
C LYS A 144 -30.82 -12.80 -4.04
N LYS A 145 -29.90 -13.58 -4.63
CA LYS A 145 -30.24 -14.63 -5.61
C LYS A 145 -31.14 -15.72 -5.03
N LEU A 146 -30.87 -16.15 -3.81
CA LEU A 146 -31.71 -17.15 -3.13
C LEU A 146 -33.11 -16.59 -2.86
N GLY A 147 -33.22 -15.33 -2.45
CA GLY A 147 -34.52 -14.68 -2.26
C GLY A 147 -35.34 -14.57 -3.55
N GLU A 148 -34.69 -14.22 -4.66
CA GLU A 148 -35.32 -14.21 -5.99
C GLU A 148 -35.84 -15.60 -6.40
N LEU A 149 -35.11 -16.68 -6.08
CA LEU A 149 -35.52 -18.06 -6.37
C LEU A 149 -36.66 -18.57 -5.49
N LEU A 150 -36.69 -18.15 -4.22
CA LEU A 150 -37.69 -18.58 -3.24
C LEU A 150 -38.94 -17.71 -3.24
N GLY A 151 -38.90 -16.53 -3.86
CA GLY A 151 -40.01 -15.56 -3.82
C GLY A 151 -40.15 -14.84 -2.48
N GLU A 152 -39.09 -14.82 -1.67
CA GLU A 152 -39.06 -14.17 -0.35
C GLU A 152 -37.76 -13.37 -0.15
N HIS A 153 -37.76 -12.37 0.72
CA HIS A 153 -36.55 -11.61 1.02
C HIS A 153 -35.74 -12.30 2.12
N ILE A 154 -34.54 -12.80 1.78
CA ILE A 154 -33.60 -13.34 2.77
C ILE A 154 -32.73 -12.20 3.31
N ASN A 155 -32.98 -11.81 4.56
CA ASN A 155 -32.11 -10.86 5.25
C ASN A 155 -31.01 -11.62 6.00
N LEU A 156 -29.74 -11.37 5.67
CA LEU A 156 -28.61 -11.88 6.41
C LEU A 156 -27.99 -10.74 7.20
N ASP A 157 -28.01 -10.85 8.53
CA ASP A 157 -27.26 -9.93 9.37
C ASP A 157 -25.77 -10.34 9.32
N ILE A 158 -24.96 -9.45 8.77
CA ILE A 158 -23.51 -9.64 8.62
C ILE A 158 -22.80 -8.51 9.39
N SER A 159 -23.28 -8.21 10.60
CA SER A 159 -22.56 -7.39 11.57
C SER A 159 -21.45 -8.20 12.23
N ASP A 160 -20.30 -7.55 12.46
CA ASP A 160 -19.17 -8.09 13.23
C ASP A 160 -19.50 -8.23 14.72
#